data_AF-H8MGC6-F1
#
_entry.id   AF-H8MGC6-F1
#
_cell.length_a   1.000
_cell.length_b   1.000
_cell.length_c   1.000
_cell.angle_alpha   90.00
_cell.angle_beta   90.00
_cell.angle_gamma   90.00
#
_symmetry.space_group_name_H-M   'P 1'
#
loop_
_entity.id
_entity.type
_entity.pdbx_description
1 polymer ?
#
loop_
_entity_poly.entity_id
_entity_poly.type
_entity_poly.pdbx_seq_one_letter_code
_entity_poly.pdbx_strand_id
1 'polypeptide(L)'
;MLERFSDKVKKGLRGWTERMAGEQQSDQLQALARTENEYGVDPFGFNLDYSLAAIAPFMWLYRHYFRVEAYGADRIPPGRVLLVSNHSGQLPLDGAMIGIALMVEGNPPRAIRSMVEKWVPSLPYVSTFMARVGQIVGTPENCRRLLEAEEAILVFPEGTRGLNKLWPQRYQLQEFGLGFMRLALETNTPIVPIAVVGAEEQAPALMNLKPVAKLLGFPSFPITPTGTPFPLPTKYRIYFGDALHFTGRADDEDSELDKKVRTVKASIQAMLHQGLKERRGVFW
;
A
#
# COMPACT_ATOMS: atom_id res chain seq x y z
N MET A 1 9.99 -33.97 -3.49
CA MET A 1 11.30 -33.26 -3.48
C MET A 1 11.11 -31.75 -3.50
N LEU A 2 10.25 -31.22 -4.37
CA LEU A 2 9.89 -29.79 -4.45
C LEU A 2 9.20 -29.24 -3.19
N GLU A 3 8.29 -29.99 -2.56
CA GLU A 3 7.63 -29.57 -1.31
C GLU A 3 8.62 -29.41 -0.15
N ARG A 4 9.48 -30.40 0.09
CA ARG A 4 10.55 -30.32 1.10
C ARG A 4 11.53 -29.16 0.87
N PHE A 5 11.75 -28.77 -0.39
CA PHE A 5 12.57 -27.61 -0.73
C PHE A 5 11.82 -26.30 -0.44
N SER A 6 10.55 -26.22 -0.83
CA SER A 6 9.65 -25.11 -0.52
C SER A 6 9.53 -24.87 0.99
N ASP A 7 9.37 -25.93 1.79
CA ASP A 7 9.26 -25.84 3.25
C ASP A 7 10.56 -25.37 3.90
N LYS A 8 11.71 -25.82 3.39
CA LYS A 8 13.03 -25.33 3.84
C LYS A 8 13.21 -23.84 3.53
N VAL A 9 12.82 -23.40 2.34
CA VAL A 9 12.88 -21.99 1.93
C VAL A 9 11.95 -21.14 2.79
N LYS A 10 10.69 -21.56 2.97
CA LYS A 10 9.72 -20.88 3.85
C LYS A 10 10.22 -20.78 5.29
N LYS A 11 10.76 -21.88 5.85
CA LYS A 11 11.33 -21.88 7.21
C LYS A 11 12.55 -20.96 7.33
N GLY A 12 13.41 -20.94 6.31
CA GLY A 12 14.58 -20.05 6.26
C GLY A 12 14.19 -18.58 6.17
N LEU A 13 13.20 -18.24 5.33
CA LEU A 13 12.66 -16.89 5.21
C LEU A 13 11.94 -16.45 6.50
N ARG A 14 11.13 -17.32 7.11
CA ARG A 14 10.48 -17.05 8.40
C ARG A 14 11.51 -16.79 9.51
N GLY A 15 12.55 -17.61 9.61
CA GLY A 15 13.63 -17.37 10.57
C GLY A 15 14.41 -16.09 10.27
N TRP A 16 14.48 -15.65 9.02
CA TRP A 16 15.01 -14.33 8.68
C TRP A 16 14.06 -13.20 9.09
N THR A 17 12.76 -13.33 8.85
CA THR A 17 11.72 -12.41 9.35
C THR A 17 11.83 -12.23 10.86
N GLU A 18 11.85 -13.34 11.62
CA GLU A 18 11.92 -13.31 13.09
C GLU A 18 13.17 -12.58 13.59
N ARG A 19 14.33 -12.81 12.95
CA ARG A 19 15.57 -12.06 13.25
C ARG A 19 15.49 -10.57 12.90
N MET A 20 14.77 -10.22 11.83
CA MET A 20 14.61 -8.83 11.37
C MET A 20 13.57 -8.04 12.17
N ALA A 21 12.55 -8.72 12.68
CA ALA A 21 11.52 -8.15 13.54
C ALA A 21 12.04 -7.98 14.99
N GLY A 22 12.82 -8.94 15.49
CA GLY A 22 13.14 -8.99 16.92
C GLY A 22 11.96 -9.56 17.73
N GLU A 23 12.24 -10.00 18.96
CA GLU A 23 11.31 -10.82 19.76
C GLU A 23 9.95 -10.15 19.98
N GLN A 24 9.94 -8.87 20.41
CA GLN A 24 8.71 -8.12 20.68
C GLN A 24 7.80 -7.97 19.45
N GLN A 25 8.38 -7.82 18.25
CA GLN A 25 7.61 -7.70 17.01
C GLN A 25 7.19 -9.06 16.46
N SER A 26 7.89 -10.15 16.81
CA SER A 26 7.46 -11.50 16.48
C SER A 26 6.14 -11.86 17.17
N ASP A 27 6.00 -11.50 18.46
CA ASP A 27 4.76 -11.68 19.22
C ASP A 27 3.60 -10.85 18.63
N GLN A 28 3.91 -9.62 18.22
CA GLN A 28 2.98 -8.75 17.48
C GLN A 28 2.50 -9.38 16.16
N LEU A 29 3.42 -9.89 15.33
CA LEU A 29 3.06 -10.54 14.07
C LEU A 29 2.23 -11.82 14.30
N GLN A 30 2.45 -12.53 15.41
CA GLN A 30 1.63 -13.68 15.79
C GLN A 30 0.22 -13.30 16.28
N ALA A 31 0.03 -12.07 16.75
CA ALA A 31 -1.27 -11.55 17.18
C ALA A 31 -2.19 -11.17 16.00
N LEU A 32 -1.69 -11.19 14.76
CA LEU A 32 -2.51 -10.97 13.57
C LEU A 32 -3.60 -12.03 13.46
N ALA A 33 -4.84 -11.57 13.32
CA ALA A 33 -5.99 -12.45 13.22
C ALA A 33 -5.90 -13.34 11.97
N ARG A 34 -6.24 -14.62 12.14
CA ARG A 34 -6.33 -15.60 11.04
C ARG A 34 -7.78 -15.70 10.61
N THR A 35 -8.05 -15.37 9.36
CA THR A 35 -9.36 -15.57 8.73
C THR A 35 -9.18 -16.53 7.56
N GLU A 36 -8.95 -17.81 7.87
CA GLU A 36 -8.52 -18.81 6.90
C GLU A 36 -9.51 -19.99 6.82
N ASN A 37 -9.66 -20.56 5.61
CA ASN A 37 -10.39 -21.80 5.37
C ASN A 37 -9.52 -23.04 5.60
N GLU A 38 -10.04 -24.24 5.27
CA GLU A 38 -9.31 -25.53 5.40
C GLU A 38 -7.98 -25.60 4.63
N TYR A 39 -7.76 -24.71 3.64
CA TYR A 39 -6.52 -24.59 2.86
C TYR A 39 -5.59 -23.47 3.36
N GLY A 40 -5.89 -22.87 4.51
CA GLY A 40 -5.11 -21.77 5.08
C GLY A 40 -5.27 -20.46 4.30
N VAL A 41 -6.35 -20.27 3.53
CA VAL A 41 -6.59 -19.00 2.80
C VAL A 41 -7.92 -18.39 3.11
N ASP A 42 -7.99 -17.06 3.02
CA ASP A 42 -9.28 -16.37 3.03
C ASP A 42 -10.00 -16.51 1.66
N PRO A 43 -11.26 -16.03 1.54
CA PRO A 43 -12.03 -16.07 0.30
C PRO A 43 -11.39 -15.32 -0.90
N PHE A 44 -10.37 -14.51 -0.66
CA PHE A 44 -9.64 -13.72 -1.65
C PHE A 44 -8.24 -14.26 -1.94
N GLY A 45 -7.84 -15.35 -1.28
CA GLY A 45 -6.57 -16.04 -1.47
C GLY A 45 -5.43 -15.57 -0.56
N PHE A 46 -5.69 -14.67 0.39
CA PHE A 46 -4.71 -14.24 1.38
C PHE A 46 -4.36 -15.37 2.32
N ASN A 47 -3.08 -15.48 2.65
CA ASN A 47 -2.56 -16.46 3.59
C ASN A 47 -1.58 -15.74 4.52
N LEU A 48 -1.87 -15.73 5.81
CA LEU A 48 -1.09 -14.95 6.76
C LEU A 48 0.32 -15.52 6.91
N ASP A 49 0.45 -16.85 7.03
CA ASP A 49 1.75 -17.51 7.19
C ASP A 49 2.67 -17.30 5.96
N TYR A 50 2.10 -17.32 4.76
CA TYR A 50 2.80 -17.01 3.52
C TYR A 50 3.24 -15.55 3.51
N SER A 51 2.35 -14.63 3.90
CA SER A 51 2.66 -13.20 3.98
C SER A 51 3.81 -12.93 4.95
N LEU A 52 3.76 -13.54 6.14
CA LEU A 52 4.83 -13.44 7.14
C LEU A 52 6.15 -14.07 6.67
N ALA A 53 6.11 -15.13 5.85
CA ALA A 53 7.31 -15.69 5.23
C ALA A 53 7.84 -14.78 4.10
N ALA A 54 6.95 -14.12 3.36
CA ALA A 54 7.30 -13.23 2.26
C ALA A 54 7.79 -11.84 2.73
N ILE A 55 7.60 -11.48 4.00
CA ILE A 55 7.84 -10.13 4.51
C ILE A 55 9.33 -9.80 4.72
N ALA A 56 10.22 -10.78 4.95
CA ALA A 56 11.61 -10.51 5.34
C ALA A 56 12.38 -9.57 4.38
N PRO A 57 12.33 -9.75 3.05
CA PRO A 57 12.94 -8.80 2.11
C PRO A 57 12.34 -7.40 2.23
N PHE A 58 11.02 -7.29 2.38
CA PHE A 58 10.34 -6.00 2.52
C PHE A 58 10.66 -5.33 3.86
N MET A 59 10.83 -6.10 4.93
CA MET A 59 11.27 -5.60 6.22
C MET A 59 12.72 -5.11 6.17
N TRP A 60 13.61 -5.78 5.43
CA TRP A 60 14.96 -5.29 5.17
C TRP A 60 14.95 -3.99 4.36
N LEU A 61 14.11 -3.91 3.31
CA LEU A 61 13.90 -2.69 2.54
C LEU A 61 13.41 -1.56 3.45
N TYR A 62 12.42 -1.84 4.29
CA TYR A 62 11.85 -0.90 5.25
C TYR A 62 12.90 -0.33 6.20
N ARG A 63 13.64 -1.22 6.89
CA ARG A 63 14.58 -0.82 7.95
C ARG A 63 15.89 -0.22 7.43
N HIS A 64 16.45 -0.77 6.35
CA HIS A 64 17.83 -0.49 5.94
C HIS A 64 17.94 0.23 4.61
N TYR A 65 17.09 -0.11 3.64
CA TYR A 65 17.20 0.43 2.29
C TYR A 65 16.49 1.80 2.17
N PHE A 66 15.20 1.81 2.50
CA PHE A 66 14.35 3.00 2.51
C PHE A 66 14.32 3.70 3.87
N ARG A 67 14.82 3.05 4.93
CA ARG A 67 14.95 3.63 6.29
C ARG A 67 13.68 4.36 6.70
N VAL A 68 12.55 3.67 6.55
CA VAL A 68 11.21 4.24 6.67
C VAL A 68 11.02 4.73 8.10
N GLU A 69 10.48 5.94 8.22
CA GLU A 69 9.94 6.49 9.47
C GLU A 69 8.42 6.57 9.31
N ALA A 70 7.66 5.84 10.14
CA ALA A 70 6.21 5.96 10.18
C ALA A 70 5.75 6.73 11.42
N TYR A 71 4.70 7.53 11.22
CA TYR A 71 4.16 8.44 12.22
C TYR A 71 2.64 8.24 12.30
N GLY A 72 2.11 7.85 13.47
CA GLY A 72 0.67 7.68 13.69
C GLY A 72 0.08 6.31 13.31
N ALA A 73 0.93 5.34 12.95
CA ALA A 73 0.49 3.97 12.62
C ALA A 73 -0.21 3.26 13.80
N ASP A 74 0.08 3.68 15.03
CA ASP A 74 -0.51 3.21 16.28
C ASP A 74 -1.95 3.70 16.52
N ARG A 75 -2.42 4.69 15.74
CA ARG A 75 -3.72 5.35 15.93
C ARG A 75 -4.81 4.88 14.97
N ILE A 76 -4.51 3.87 14.17
CA ILE A 76 -5.48 3.33 13.20
C ILE A 76 -6.64 2.66 13.95
N PRO A 77 -7.90 3.04 13.66
CA PRO A 77 -9.05 2.49 14.35
C PRO A 77 -9.15 0.96 14.13
N PRO A 78 -9.57 0.18 15.14
CA PRO A 78 -9.83 -1.25 14.96
C PRO A 78 -10.99 -1.48 13.98
N GLY A 79 -11.07 -2.68 13.39
CA GLY A 79 -12.12 -3.03 12.43
C GLY A 79 -11.96 -2.34 11.08
N ARG A 80 -13.07 -2.18 10.34
CA ARG A 80 -13.06 -1.63 8.98
C ARG A 80 -12.42 -0.24 8.92
N VAL A 81 -11.51 -0.03 7.96
CA VAL A 81 -10.92 1.29 7.70
C VAL A 81 -10.47 1.39 6.25
N LEU A 82 -10.72 2.54 5.64
CA LEU A 82 -10.16 2.91 4.34
C LEU A 82 -8.91 3.76 4.54
N LEU A 83 -7.76 3.15 4.30
CA LEU A 83 -6.45 3.81 4.27
C LEU A 83 -6.29 4.44 2.88
N VAL A 84 -6.29 5.76 2.81
CA VAL A 84 -6.28 6.51 1.54
C VAL A 84 -4.95 7.23 1.39
N SER A 85 -4.12 6.79 0.45
CA SER A 85 -2.75 7.30 0.29
C SER A 85 -2.54 8.02 -1.04
N ASN A 86 -1.60 8.98 -1.08
CA ASN A 86 -0.99 9.36 -2.34
C ASN A 86 -0.25 8.17 -2.94
N HIS A 87 -0.21 8.09 -4.27
CA HIS A 87 0.48 7.03 -4.99
C HIS A 87 1.81 7.54 -5.55
N SER A 88 2.81 6.67 -5.58
CA SER A 88 4.18 7.07 -5.82
C SER A 88 5.03 5.95 -6.41
N GLY A 89 5.92 6.35 -7.33
CA GLY A 89 6.86 5.45 -7.97
C GLY A 89 6.19 4.52 -9.01
N GLN A 90 6.90 4.15 -10.05
CA GLN A 90 6.40 3.18 -11.04
C GLN A 90 6.36 1.74 -10.50
N LEU A 91 7.04 1.52 -9.37
CA LEU A 91 6.97 0.29 -8.60
C LEU A 91 6.09 0.57 -7.37
N PRO A 92 5.08 -0.27 -7.07
CA PRO A 92 4.14 -0.08 -5.96
C PRO A 92 4.78 -0.43 -4.59
N LEU A 93 5.99 0.07 -4.35
CA LEU A 93 6.72 -0.14 -3.09
C LEU A 93 6.15 0.74 -1.97
N ASP A 94 5.46 1.82 -2.29
CA ASP A 94 4.73 2.63 -1.32
C ASP A 94 3.66 1.81 -0.58
N GLY A 95 2.82 1.06 -1.30
CA GLY A 95 1.83 0.17 -0.70
C GLY A 95 2.48 -0.93 0.15
N ALA A 96 3.61 -1.48 -0.30
CA ALA A 96 4.36 -2.45 0.50
C ALA A 96 4.89 -1.82 1.80
N MET A 97 5.51 -0.63 1.75
CA MET A 97 6.05 0.03 2.94
C MET A 97 4.96 0.47 3.92
N ILE A 98 3.78 0.90 3.44
CA ILE A 98 2.60 1.15 4.30
C ILE A 98 2.18 -0.15 5.00
N GLY A 99 2.12 -1.27 4.27
CA GLY A 99 1.78 -2.57 4.85
C GLY A 99 2.79 -3.00 5.93
N ILE A 100 4.09 -2.83 5.68
CA ILE A 100 5.12 -3.09 6.70
C ILE A 100 4.94 -2.19 7.91
N ALA A 101 4.75 -0.88 7.72
CA ALA A 101 4.55 0.07 8.81
C ALA A 101 3.39 -0.36 9.73
N LEU A 102 2.26 -0.76 9.16
CA LEU A 102 1.09 -1.18 9.94
C LEU A 102 1.25 -2.55 10.61
N MET A 103 2.08 -3.43 10.06
CA MET A 103 2.40 -4.71 10.69
C MET A 103 3.40 -4.58 11.85
N VAL A 104 4.33 -3.62 11.79
CA VAL A 104 5.43 -3.52 12.77
C VAL A 104 5.30 -2.35 13.75
N GLU A 105 4.56 -1.30 13.38
CA GLU A 105 4.35 -0.09 14.21
C GLU A 105 2.88 0.09 14.62
N GLY A 106 1.96 -0.66 14.00
CA GLY A 106 0.54 -0.66 14.37
C GLY A 106 0.29 -1.30 15.73
N ASN A 107 -0.71 -0.80 16.45
CA ASN A 107 -1.11 -1.34 17.75
C ASN A 107 -2.65 -1.45 17.86
N PRO A 108 -3.25 -2.66 17.73
CA PRO A 108 -2.57 -3.91 17.39
C PRO A 108 -2.02 -3.91 15.96
N PRO A 109 -1.06 -4.81 15.64
CA PRO A 109 -0.58 -5.02 14.27
C PRO A 109 -1.71 -5.26 13.28
N ARG A 110 -1.56 -4.73 12.06
CA ARG A 110 -2.59 -4.83 11.02
C ARG A 110 -2.01 -5.38 9.71
N ALA A 111 -2.57 -6.49 9.25
CA ALA A 111 -2.49 -6.85 7.84
C ALA A 111 -3.46 -5.96 7.06
N ILE A 112 -3.04 -5.49 5.90
CA ILE A 112 -3.86 -4.65 5.04
C ILE A 112 -4.19 -5.35 3.73
N ARG A 113 -5.34 -5.01 3.17
CA ARG A 113 -5.79 -5.44 1.85
C ARG A 113 -5.59 -4.30 0.88
N SER A 114 -4.75 -4.47 -0.12
CA SER A 114 -4.48 -3.39 -1.07
C SER A 114 -5.08 -3.69 -2.44
N MET A 115 -5.66 -2.67 -3.06
CA MET A 115 -6.34 -2.82 -4.33
C MET A 115 -5.37 -2.69 -5.50
N VAL A 116 -5.34 -3.71 -6.36
CA VAL A 116 -4.51 -3.76 -7.57
C VAL A 116 -5.33 -3.61 -8.85
N GLU A 117 -4.65 -3.18 -9.91
CA GLU A 117 -5.22 -3.00 -11.24
C GLU A 117 -5.73 -4.33 -11.84
N LYS A 118 -6.77 -4.23 -12.69
CA LYS A 118 -7.48 -5.39 -13.27
C LYS A 118 -6.61 -6.31 -14.13
N TRP A 119 -5.46 -5.84 -14.58
CA TRP A 119 -4.50 -6.63 -15.37
C TRP A 119 -3.53 -7.44 -14.50
N VAL A 120 -3.33 -7.10 -13.22
CA VAL A 120 -2.39 -7.83 -12.35
C VAL A 120 -2.70 -9.34 -12.27
N PRO A 121 -3.98 -9.78 -12.20
CA PRO A 121 -4.31 -11.20 -12.21
C PRO A 121 -3.91 -11.96 -13.48
N SER A 122 -3.66 -11.28 -14.60
CA SER A 122 -3.23 -11.94 -15.85
C SER A 122 -1.75 -12.30 -15.85
N LEU A 123 -0.97 -11.80 -14.89
CA LEU A 123 0.45 -12.11 -14.78
C LEU A 123 0.68 -13.44 -14.05
N PRO A 124 1.32 -14.44 -14.69
CA PRO A 124 1.61 -15.71 -14.05
C PRO A 124 2.57 -15.51 -12.88
N TYR A 125 2.37 -16.29 -11.81
CA TYR A 125 3.09 -16.23 -10.52
C TYR A 125 2.89 -14.94 -9.71
N VAL A 126 2.91 -13.78 -10.37
CA VAL A 126 2.63 -12.48 -9.74
C VAL A 126 1.21 -12.46 -9.18
N SER A 127 0.22 -12.93 -9.95
CA SER A 127 -1.17 -13.03 -9.50
C SER A 127 -1.28 -13.84 -8.19
N THR A 128 -0.67 -15.01 -8.14
CA THR A 128 -0.66 -15.87 -6.94
C THR A 128 0.05 -15.21 -5.77
N PHE A 129 1.22 -14.61 -6.00
CA PHE A 129 1.96 -13.91 -4.95
C PHE A 129 1.13 -12.76 -4.37
N MET A 130 0.57 -11.91 -5.24
CA MET A 130 -0.23 -10.74 -4.86
C MET A 130 -1.46 -11.16 -4.05
N ALA A 131 -2.21 -12.17 -4.49
CA ALA A 131 -3.34 -12.70 -3.73
C ALA A 131 -2.92 -13.21 -2.34
N ARG A 132 -1.83 -13.97 -2.27
CA ARG A 132 -1.33 -14.56 -1.01
C ARG A 132 -0.88 -13.51 0.00
N VAL A 133 -0.37 -12.37 -0.47
CA VAL A 133 0.01 -11.22 0.38
C VAL A 133 -1.10 -10.19 0.58
N GLY A 134 -2.34 -10.52 0.20
CA GLY A 134 -3.53 -9.74 0.56
C GLY A 134 -3.94 -8.69 -0.46
N GLN A 135 -3.35 -8.70 -1.65
CA GLN A 135 -3.74 -7.82 -2.74
C GLN A 135 -4.96 -8.37 -3.47
N ILE A 136 -5.88 -7.48 -3.84
CA ILE A 136 -7.16 -7.84 -4.46
C ILE A 136 -7.45 -6.95 -5.65
N VAL A 137 -8.15 -7.48 -6.66
CA VAL A 137 -8.61 -6.67 -7.79
C VAL A 137 -9.51 -5.54 -7.29
N GLY A 138 -9.16 -4.31 -7.66
CA GLY A 138 -9.89 -3.09 -7.30
C GLY A 138 -11.26 -2.98 -7.96
N THR A 139 -12.25 -3.69 -7.43
CA THR A 139 -13.66 -3.53 -7.77
C THR A 139 -14.45 -3.02 -6.56
N PRO A 140 -15.51 -2.21 -6.76
CA PRO A 140 -16.36 -1.77 -5.65
C PRO A 140 -16.92 -2.93 -4.84
N GLU A 141 -17.32 -4.01 -5.51
CA GLU A 141 -17.83 -5.24 -4.90
C GLU A 141 -16.83 -5.88 -3.92
N ASN A 142 -15.58 -6.07 -4.37
CA ASN A 142 -14.53 -6.62 -3.54
C ASN A 142 -14.23 -5.72 -2.34
N CYS A 143 -14.21 -4.40 -2.56
CA CYS A 143 -14.00 -3.44 -1.49
C CYS A 143 -15.11 -3.55 -0.43
N ARG A 144 -16.38 -3.51 -0.86
CA ARG A 144 -17.53 -3.60 0.03
C ARG A 144 -17.48 -4.87 0.88
N ARG A 145 -17.26 -6.03 0.26
CA ARG A 145 -17.18 -7.32 0.97
C ARG A 145 -16.06 -7.36 2.02
N LEU A 146 -14.91 -6.74 1.73
CA LEU A 146 -13.81 -6.64 2.69
C LEU A 146 -14.13 -5.66 3.83
N LEU A 147 -14.74 -4.52 3.53
CA LEU A 147 -15.16 -3.56 4.56
C LEU A 147 -16.24 -4.15 5.47
N GLU A 148 -17.20 -4.89 4.91
CA GLU A 148 -18.20 -5.64 5.66
C GLU A 148 -17.59 -6.73 6.55
N ALA A 149 -16.43 -7.27 6.16
CA ALA A 149 -15.64 -8.22 6.93
C ALA A 149 -14.67 -7.56 7.94
N GLU A 150 -14.81 -6.25 8.21
CA GLU A 150 -14.00 -5.51 9.19
C GLU A 150 -12.50 -5.39 8.83
N GLU A 151 -12.15 -5.46 7.55
CA GLU A 151 -10.77 -5.41 7.07
C GLU A 151 -10.22 -3.97 6.90
N ALA A 152 -8.90 -3.80 7.04
CA ALA A 152 -8.19 -2.58 6.63
C ALA A 152 -7.92 -2.63 5.13
N ILE A 153 -8.40 -1.64 4.38
CA ILE A 153 -8.18 -1.57 2.93
C ILE A 153 -7.35 -0.36 2.57
N LEU A 154 -6.25 -0.58 1.85
CA LEU A 154 -5.43 0.47 1.25
C LEU A 154 -5.88 0.75 -0.18
N VAL A 155 -6.15 2.02 -0.45
CA VAL A 155 -6.53 2.53 -1.78
C VAL A 155 -5.69 3.75 -2.15
N PHE A 156 -5.40 3.84 -3.44
CA PHE A 156 -4.70 4.95 -4.08
C PHE A 156 -5.66 5.66 -5.04
N PRO A 157 -6.40 6.69 -4.60
CA PRO A 157 -7.47 7.29 -5.41
C PRO A 157 -6.95 8.05 -6.64
N GLU A 158 -5.65 8.35 -6.73
CA GLU A 158 -4.99 8.85 -7.94
C GLU A 158 -4.98 7.79 -9.07
N GLY A 159 -5.01 6.50 -8.72
CA GLY A 159 -4.87 5.36 -9.63
C GLY A 159 -3.58 5.45 -10.44
N THR A 160 -3.64 4.98 -11.70
CA THR A 160 -2.51 5.02 -12.63
C THR A 160 -1.95 6.43 -12.90
N ARG A 161 -2.70 7.51 -12.63
CA ARG A 161 -2.21 8.88 -12.76
C ARG A 161 -1.13 9.18 -11.73
N GLY A 162 -1.31 8.73 -10.49
CA GLY A 162 -0.31 8.87 -9.44
C GLY A 162 0.93 8.02 -9.69
N LEU A 163 0.76 6.78 -10.17
CA LEU A 163 1.86 5.88 -10.50
C LEU A 163 2.77 6.43 -11.62
N ASN A 164 2.19 7.17 -12.57
CA ASN A 164 2.88 7.66 -13.77
C ASN A 164 3.38 9.11 -13.66
N LYS A 165 3.44 9.68 -12.45
CA LYS A 165 3.97 11.03 -12.24
C LYS A 165 5.41 11.15 -12.74
N LEU A 166 5.68 12.21 -13.48
CA LEU A 166 7.05 12.58 -13.83
C LEU A 166 7.73 13.25 -12.64
N TRP A 167 9.06 13.26 -12.62
CA TRP A 167 9.84 13.89 -11.55
C TRP A 167 9.41 15.34 -11.24
N PRO A 168 9.11 16.22 -12.22
CA PRO A 168 8.64 17.58 -11.92
C PRO A 168 7.27 17.62 -11.23
N GLN A 169 6.45 16.58 -11.39
CA GLN A 169 5.12 16.45 -10.80
C GLN A 169 5.18 15.82 -9.41
N ARG A 170 6.38 15.52 -8.89
CA ARG A 170 6.49 14.78 -7.65
C ARG A 170 5.86 15.55 -6.49
N TYR A 171 5.15 14.84 -5.61
CA TYR A 171 4.40 15.42 -4.47
C TYR A 171 3.23 16.32 -4.86
N GLN A 172 2.83 16.32 -6.13
CA GLN A 172 1.62 16.98 -6.59
C GLN A 172 0.53 15.92 -6.72
N LEU A 173 -0.43 15.95 -5.79
CA LEU A 173 -1.55 15.02 -5.80
C LEU A 173 -2.38 15.18 -7.07
N GLN A 174 -2.52 14.09 -7.82
CA GLN A 174 -3.41 14.02 -8.96
C GLN A 174 -4.88 14.08 -8.50
N GLU A 175 -5.80 14.20 -9.46
CA GLU A 175 -7.22 14.13 -9.16
C GLU A 175 -7.59 12.74 -8.59
N PHE A 176 -8.47 12.75 -7.58
CA PHE A 176 -8.91 11.55 -6.88
C PHE A 176 -10.23 11.08 -7.48
N GLY A 177 -10.38 9.77 -7.69
CA GLY A 177 -11.69 9.21 -8.02
C GLY A 177 -12.65 9.25 -6.83
N LEU A 178 -13.95 9.32 -7.10
CA LEU A 178 -15.00 9.37 -6.05
C LEU A 178 -15.31 8.01 -5.40
N GLY A 179 -14.86 6.91 -6.01
CA GLY A 179 -15.27 5.56 -5.62
C GLY A 179 -14.99 5.20 -4.16
N PHE A 180 -13.84 5.61 -3.61
CA PHE A 180 -13.52 5.34 -2.21
C PHE A 180 -14.45 6.08 -1.25
N MET A 181 -14.88 7.30 -1.59
CA MET A 181 -15.81 8.08 -0.77
C MET A 181 -17.21 7.47 -0.80
N ARG A 182 -17.67 7.01 -1.99
CA ARG A 182 -18.94 6.28 -2.11
C ARG A 182 -18.95 5.04 -1.22
N LEU A 183 -17.88 4.24 -1.28
CA LEU A 183 -17.72 3.04 -0.44
C LEU A 183 -17.66 3.37 1.06
N ALA A 184 -16.95 4.45 1.43
CA ALA A 184 -16.89 4.90 2.82
C ALA A 184 -18.29 5.27 3.36
N LEU A 185 -19.08 6.00 2.59
CA LEU A 185 -20.46 6.36 2.95
C LEU A 185 -21.39 5.14 2.98
N GLU A 186 -21.30 4.27 1.97
CA GLU A 186 -22.14 3.06 1.84
C GLU A 186 -21.96 2.10 3.02
N THR A 187 -20.72 1.95 3.48
CA THR A 187 -20.34 0.98 4.52
C THR A 187 -20.12 1.61 5.90
N ASN A 188 -20.36 2.92 6.03
CA ASN A 188 -20.06 3.73 7.21
C ASN A 188 -18.62 3.51 7.72
N THR A 189 -17.66 3.49 6.79
CA THR A 189 -16.25 3.18 7.07
C THR A 189 -15.46 4.48 7.30
N PRO A 190 -14.65 4.59 8.38
CA PRO A 190 -13.74 5.70 8.56
C PRO A 190 -12.63 5.72 7.49
N ILE A 191 -12.24 6.92 7.09
CA ILE A 191 -11.11 7.14 6.17
C ILE A 191 -9.91 7.64 6.97
N VAL A 192 -8.78 6.95 6.89
CA VAL A 192 -7.50 7.45 7.39
C VAL A 192 -6.66 7.93 6.20
N PRO A 193 -6.38 9.25 6.08
CA PRO A 193 -5.48 9.76 5.08
C PRO A 193 -4.04 9.36 5.40
N ILE A 194 -3.27 9.00 4.37
CA ILE A 194 -1.86 8.64 4.48
C ILE A 194 -1.06 9.50 3.50
N ALA A 195 0.05 10.06 3.97
CA ALA A 195 1.03 10.74 3.14
C ALA A 195 2.36 9.99 3.13
N VAL A 196 2.81 9.60 1.95
CA VAL A 196 4.11 8.96 1.69
C VAL A 196 5.04 9.98 1.05
N VAL A 197 6.10 10.34 1.77
CA VAL A 197 7.19 11.19 1.32
C VAL A 197 8.43 10.32 1.04
N GLY A 198 9.18 10.58 -0.03
CA GLY A 198 10.40 9.85 -0.38
C GLY A 198 10.24 8.80 -1.49
N ALA A 199 9.04 8.26 -1.64
CA ALA A 199 8.76 7.16 -2.55
C ALA A 199 8.85 7.56 -4.03
N GLU A 200 8.40 8.76 -4.37
CA GLU A 200 8.47 9.27 -5.75
C GLU A 200 9.92 9.50 -6.21
N GLU A 201 10.87 9.66 -5.27
CA GLU A 201 12.27 9.81 -5.63
C GLU A 201 13.02 8.51 -5.87
N GLN A 202 12.45 7.36 -5.50
CA GLN A 202 13.15 6.08 -5.69
C GLN A 202 13.35 5.77 -7.19
N ALA A 203 12.45 6.24 -8.05
CA ALA A 203 12.52 6.00 -9.49
C ALA A 203 12.17 7.31 -10.21
N PRO A 204 13.13 8.25 -10.33
CA PRO A 204 12.88 9.55 -10.94
C PRO A 204 12.48 9.36 -12.40
N ALA A 205 11.21 9.56 -12.72
CA ALA A 205 10.71 9.41 -14.07
C ALA A 205 10.96 10.70 -14.86
N LEU A 206 11.88 10.69 -15.82
CA LEU A 206 12.08 11.85 -16.70
C LEU A 206 11.05 11.86 -17.84
N MET A 207 10.79 10.69 -18.41
CA MET A 207 9.86 10.50 -19.51
C MET A 207 9.25 9.10 -19.43
N ASN A 208 8.00 8.96 -19.88
CA ASN A 208 7.33 7.67 -20.02
C ASN A 208 7.11 7.37 -21.51
N LEU A 209 7.86 6.40 -22.06
CA LEU A 209 7.77 5.99 -23.46
C LEU A 209 6.60 5.01 -23.67
N LYS A 210 5.37 5.54 -23.67
CA LYS A 210 4.15 4.75 -23.90
C LYS A 210 4.17 3.87 -25.17
N PRO A 211 4.71 4.32 -26.33
CA PRO A 211 4.77 3.48 -27.54
C PRO A 211 5.67 2.25 -27.37
N VAL A 212 6.81 2.41 -26.68
CA VAL A 212 7.74 1.32 -26.38
C VAL A 212 7.13 0.36 -25.36
N ALA A 213 6.47 0.90 -24.33
CA ALA A 213 5.73 0.11 -23.35
C ALA A 213 4.70 -0.80 -24.03
N LYS A 214 3.89 -0.24 -24.95
CA LYS A 214 2.89 -0.99 -25.72
C LYS A 214 3.51 -2.05 -26.64
N LEU A 215 4.65 -1.77 -27.27
CA LEU A 215 5.38 -2.73 -28.10
C LEU A 215 5.90 -3.92 -27.28
N LEU A 216 6.32 -3.67 -26.04
CA LEU A 216 6.86 -4.68 -25.13
C LEU A 216 5.80 -5.34 -24.22
N GLY A 217 4.53 -4.94 -24.32
CA GLY A 217 3.45 -5.46 -23.48
C GLY A 217 3.45 -4.95 -22.03
N PHE A 218 4.16 -3.86 -21.73
CA PHE A 218 4.21 -3.25 -20.40
C PHE A 218 3.26 -2.04 -20.27
N PRO A 219 2.72 -1.76 -19.07
CA PRO A 219 1.83 -0.62 -18.84
C PRO A 219 2.54 0.75 -18.90
N SER A 220 3.84 0.78 -18.63
CA SER A 220 4.69 1.98 -18.70
C SER A 220 6.14 1.59 -18.99
N PHE A 221 6.88 2.45 -19.70
CA PHE A 221 8.32 2.29 -19.91
C PHE A 221 9.03 3.58 -19.51
N PRO A 222 9.42 3.69 -18.23
CA PRO A 222 9.97 4.92 -17.72
C PRO A 222 11.47 5.02 -17.96
N ILE A 223 11.91 6.21 -18.38
CA ILE A 223 13.33 6.54 -18.44
C ILE A 223 13.72 7.19 -17.12
N THR A 224 14.57 6.49 -16.37
CA THR A 224 15.17 6.99 -15.14
C THR A 224 16.61 7.48 -15.40
N PRO A 225 17.11 8.49 -14.67
CA PRO A 225 18.50 8.93 -14.79
C PRO A 225 19.51 7.81 -14.50
N THR A 226 19.12 6.82 -13.69
CA THR A 226 19.97 5.69 -13.31
C THR A 226 20.11 4.66 -14.42
N GLY A 227 19.29 4.73 -15.48
CA GLY A 227 19.27 3.77 -16.60
C GLY A 227 18.90 2.34 -16.19
N THR A 228 18.57 2.11 -14.92
CA THR A 228 18.26 0.80 -14.35
C THR A 228 16.88 0.81 -13.71
N PRO A 229 16.18 -0.34 -13.69
CA PRO A 229 14.87 -0.45 -13.05
C PRO A 229 14.94 -0.55 -11.52
N PHE A 230 16.14 -0.43 -10.93
CA PHE A 230 16.31 -0.56 -9.49
C PHE A 230 15.98 0.75 -8.79
N PRO A 231 15.14 0.72 -7.73
CA PRO A 231 14.82 1.92 -6.97
C PRO A 231 16.07 2.43 -6.27
N LEU A 232 16.24 3.76 -6.18
CA LEU A 232 17.24 4.42 -5.35
C LEU A 232 16.90 4.23 -3.87
N PRO A 233 17.91 4.22 -2.97
CA PRO A 233 17.71 4.05 -1.54
C PRO A 233 17.24 5.35 -0.88
N THR A 234 16.11 5.90 -1.30
CA THR A 234 15.55 7.15 -0.76
C THR A 234 14.94 6.93 0.61
N LYS A 235 14.92 7.97 1.46
CA LYS A 235 14.33 7.84 2.78
C LYS A 235 12.83 8.06 2.73
N TYR A 236 12.07 7.09 3.23
CA TYR A 236 10.62 7.17 3.27
C TYR A 236 10.14 7.75 4.60
N ARG A 237 9.14 8.64 4.54
CA ARG A 237 8.40 9.11 5.71
C ARG A 237 6.93 8.90 5.45
N ILE A 238 6.27 8.12 6.30
CA ILE A 238 4.87 7.75 6.14
C ILE A 238 4.09 8.38 7.30
N TYR A 239 3.19 9.28 6.98
CA TYR A 239 2.34 9.96 7.96
C TYR A 239 0.93 9.39 7.85
N PHE A 240 0.45 8.80 8.94
CA PHE A 240 -0.93 8.37 9.11
C PHE A 240 -1.68 9.48 9.85
N GLY A 241 -2.69 10.04 9.19
CA GLY A 241 -3.52 11.11 9.76
C GLY A 241 -4.62 10.59 10.68
N ASP A 242 -5.38 11.52 11.24
CA ASP A 242 -6.54 11.18 12.07
C ASP A 242 -7.68 10.58 11.23
N ALA A 243 -8.45 9.67 11.83
CA ALA A 243 -9.59 9.04 11.18
C ALA A 243 -10.72 10.05 10.91
N LEU A 244 -11.04 10.22 9.63
CA LEU A 244 -12.11 11.08 9.14
C LEU A 244 -13.41 10.29 9.00
N HIS A 245 -14.50 10.86 9.52
CA HIS A 245 -15.84 10.31 9.40
C HIS A 245 -16.69 11.23 8.54
N PHE A 246 -17.46 10.63 7.62
CA PHE A 246 -18.31 11.36 6.71
C PHE A 246 -19.74 10.85 6.80
N THR A 247 -20.69 11.77 6.67
CA THR A 247 -22.13 11.47 6.57
C THR A 247 -22.65 11.87 5.19
N GLY A 248 -23.79 11.32 4.79
CA GLY A 248 -24.39 11.51 3.47
C GLY A 248 -24.79 10.18 2.87
N ARG A 249 -25.24 10.20 1.61
CA ARG A 249 -25.59 8.98 0.88
C ARG A 249 -24.53 8.65 -0.16
N ALA A 250 -24.30 7.36 -0.38
CA ALA A 250 -23.35 6.90 -1.39
C ALA A 250 -23.77 7.25 -2.83
N ASP A 251 -25.05 7.55 -3.05
CA ASP A 251 -25.66 7.98 -4.31
C ASP A 251 -25.86 9.51 -4.42
N ASP A 252 -25.32 10.29 -3.48
CA ASP A 252 -25.31 11.76 -3.57
C ASP A 252 -24.64 12.24 -4.88
N GLU A 253 -25.00 13.45 -5.32
CA GLU A 253 -24.42 14.09 -6.49
C GLU A 253 -22.89 14.16 -6.39
N ASP A 254 -22.20 13.99 -7.52
CA ASP A 254 -20.73 14.03 -7.60
C ASP A 254 -20.17 15.32 -6.98
N SER A 255 -20.87 16.45 -7.12
CA SER A 255 -20.51 17.76 -6.56
C SER A 255 -20.41 17.75 -5.02
N GLU A 256 -21.27 17.00 -4.33
CA GLU A 256 -21.26 16.86 -2.88
C GLU A 256 -20.18 15.89 -2.41
N LEU A 257 -19.99 14.79 -3.14
CA LEU A 257 -18.91 13.84 -2.88
C LEU A 257 -17.53 14.49 -3.08
N ASP A 258 -17.40 15.35 -4.10
CA ASP A 258 -16.20 16.11 -4.42
C ASP A 258 -15.72 16.94 -3.23
N LYS A 259 -16.64 17.58 -2.50
CA LYS A 259 -16.30 18.37 -1.30
C LYS A 259 -15.64 17.49 -0.24
N LYS A 260 -16.17 16.29 0.00
CA LYS A 260 -15.62 15.33 0.96
C LYS A 260 -14.28 14.78 0.51
N VAL A 261 -14.14 14.46 -0.78
CA VAL A 261 -12.87 14.02 -1.38
C VAL A 261 -11.80 15.10 -1.26
N ARG A 262 -12.16 16.39 -1.45
CA ARG A 262 -11.25 17.51 -1.25
C ARG A 262 -10.76 17.62 0.19
N THR A 263 -11.60 17.32 1.19
CA THR A 263 -11.17 17.25 2.60
C THR A 263 -10.07 16.20 2.80
N VAL A 264 -10.27 14.98 2.27
CA VAL A 264 -9.27 13.90 2.35
C VAL A 264 -7.98 14.30 1.63
N LYS A 265 -8.10 14.81 0.39
CA LYS A 265 -6.96 15.28 -0.41
C LYS A 265 -6.19 16.41 0.30
N ALA A 266 -6.89 17.36 0.92
CA ALA A 266 -6.26 18.45 1.66
C ALA A 266 -5.50 17.96 2.89
N SER A 267 -6.02 16.96 3.61
CA SER A 267 -5.32 16.33 4.73
C SER A 267 -4.01 15.67 4.27
N ILE A 268 -4.05 14.88 3.19
CA ILE A 268 -2.85 14.26 2.61
C ILE A 268 -1.86 15.33 2.15
N GLN A 269 -2.33 16.39 1.48
CA GLN A 269 -1.46 17.48 1.00
C GLN A 269 -0.78 18.22 2.16
N ALA A 270 -1.49 18.45 3.26
CA ALA A 270 -0.92 19.09 4.45
C ALA A 270 0.20 18.25 5.06
N MET A 271 0.00 16.93 5.18
CA MET A 271 1.03 16.01 5.68
C MET A 271 2.21 15.88 4.71
N LEU A 272 1.99 15.87 3.40
CA LEU A 272 3.06 15.94 2.40
C LEU A 272 3.90 17.22 2.58
N HIS A 273 3.26 18.38 2.72
CA HIS A 273 3.98 19.64 2.95
C HIS A 273 4.78 19.63 4.24
N GLN A 274 4.21 19.07 5.31
CA GLN A 274 4.91 18.91 6.59
C GLN A 274 6.15 18.03 6.42
N GLY A 275 6.01 16.82 5.86
CA GLY A 275 7.14 15.91 5.69
C GLY A 275 8.22 16.43 4.75
N LEU A 276 7.85 17.22 3.72
CA LEU A 276 8.80 17.91 2.85
C LEU A 276 9.56 19.03 3.56
N LYS A 277 8.97 19.67 4.57
CA LYS A 277 9.60 20.71 5.37
C LYS A 277 10.51 20.12 6.46
N GLU A 278 10.12 19.00 7.05
CA GLU A 278 10.86 18.33 8.14
C GLU A 278 12.08 17.53 7.64
N ARG A 279 12.03 17.02 6.39
CA ARG A 279 13.12 16.21 5.86
C ARG A 279 14.42 17.00 5.70
N ARG A 280 15.55 16.33 5.93
CA ARG A 280 16.89 16.90 5.70
C ARG A 280 17.37 16.73 4.26
N GLY A 281 16.80 15.78 3.53
CA GLY A 281 17.05 15.57 2.10
C GLY A 281 16.36 14.33 1.58
N VAL A 282 16.68 13.95 0.34
CA VAL A 282 16.11 12.74 -0.31
C VAL A 282 16.61 11.45 0.35
N PHE A 283 17.83 11.46 0.87
CA PHE A 283 18.48 10.27 1.46
C PHE A 283 18.50 10.27 3.00
N TRP A 284 18.06 11.36 3.65
CA TRP A 284 18.28 11.66 5.08
C TRP A 284 17.00 12.07 5.83
#